data_AF-A0AAD5Y2M8-F1
#
_entry.id   AF-A0AAD5Y2M8-F1
#
_cell.length_a   1.000
_cell.length_b   1.000
_cell.length_c   1.000
_cell.angle_alpha   90.00
_cell.angle_beta   90.00
_cell.angle_gamma   90.00
#
_symmetry.space_group_name_H-M   'P 1'
#
loop_
_entity.id
_entity.type
_entity.pdbx_description
1 polymer ?
#
loop_
_entity_poly.entity_id
_entity_poly.type
_entity_poly.pdbx_seq_one_letter_code
_entity_poly.pdbx_strand_id
1 'polypeptide(L)'
;MDDEDFKTPEEGDIVKSPKERVSFRRNKGQPTTMSVESFTHDPIKFNSTITTEKEKEKESSSIFKSIMTLKPPSDITNFVVRSFGGTGEKEKLVEQVKVEERILTPEEEEDEFILSRLKYHAKSTGELSLKKAGTWFTELSNGFQSAKNSFMGKSDDADKDPMDWEFWGKVINDYDNIIASNPRQFRQHLRKGLPEPIRGMMWQLMSNSKSESLEEEYMGLLERQTRLEKIIRRDLARTFPGHEFFKDPEGPGQTSLFNVLKEEQAFCVLVRLMNDFDFRDLYGPKMIGLQVRNYQFDKLIAEQFPTVFKHLEKQDIKSTMYASQWFMTVFAYRFPLEIVFRIFDIIFAEGSEAVLRFALALIKHNQDTIVTLEFEKLLEYLKEELFEQYIEDVNRLIVDASQIKISKRKLDLWETEFIEILRQSSPEVIELEKMKSENRKLMKSYKLLEQNYELLNREHIDLVNNFIEEKDKCERQFDRNEELQEQVNGFKKILTGDRKHAEHQVQSEMDELAQKNIELIRKNADLQDHVHDLEQQLLDARMALANVENEKEALRMEVVKLKAQMK
;
A
#
# COMPACT_ATOMS: atom_id res chain seq x y z
N MET A 1 -48.27 41.61 1.40
CA MET A 1 -49.31 41.27 2.37
C MET A 1 -48.96 39.94 3.01
N ASP A 2 -48.04 39.80 3.97
CA ASP A 2 -46.97 40.65 4.52
C ASP A 2 -46.09 39.66 5.32
N ASP A 3 -44.79 39.66 5.03
CA ASP A 3 -43.65 39.71 5.97
C ASP A 3 -43.86 39.30 7.43
N GLU A 4 -43.14 38.25 7.87
CA GLU A 4 -42.43 38.22 9.16
C GLU A 4 -41.23 37.24 9.14
N ASP A 5 -40.04 37.87 9.13
CA ASP A 5 -38.74 37.58 9.75
C ASP A 5 -38.24 36.16 10.11
N PHE A 6 -37.06 35.89 9.53
CA PHE A 6 -36.04 34.93 9.94
C PHE A 6 -35.35 35.32 11.26
N LYS A 7 -35.26 34.38 12.21
CA LYS A 7 -34.22 34.37 13.27
C LYS A 7 -33.63 32.97 13.45
N THR A 8 -32.33 32.87 13.27
CA THR A 8 -31.46 31.73 13.57
C THR A 8 -31.08 31.70 15.06
N PRO A 9 -30.90 30.52 15.70
CA PRO A 9 -30.36 30.43 17.06
C PRO A 9 -28.82 30.38 17.08
N GLU A 10 -28.28 30.89 18.18
CA GLU A 10 -26.87 31.17 18.49
C GLU A 10 -25.99 29.93 18.70
N GLU A 11 -24.73 30.06 18.27
CA GLU A 11 -23.59 29.17 18.54
C GLU A 11 -22.97 29.47 19.91
N GLY A 12 -22.58 28.42 20.66
CA GLY A 12 -21.83 28.52 21.91
C GLY A 12 -20.64 27.56 21.94
N ASP A 13 -19.45 28.15 22.06
CA ASP A 13 -18.19 27.69 22.66
C ASP A 13 -17.36 26.55 22.03
N ILE A 14 -16.42 26.96 21.15
CA ILE A 14 -15.16 26.27 20.88
C ILE A 14 -14.01 27.09 21.51
N VAL A 15 -13.33 26.50 22.48
CA VAL A 15 -12.11 27.04 23.11
C VAL A 15 -10.92 26.84 22.16
N LYS A 16 -10.30 27.94 21.69
CA LYS A 16 -8.98 27.98 21.03
C LYS A 16 -8.02 28.84 21.86
N SER A 17 -6.84 28.30 22.15
CA SER A 17 -5.71 28.96 22.84
C SER A 17 -4.60 29.32 21.81
N PRO A 18 -3.62 30.20 22.12
CA PRO A 18 -3.31 31.36 21.28
C PRO A 18 -2.04 31.23 20.43
N LYS A 19 -2.02 32.00 19.33
CA LYS A 19 -0.83 32.28 18.50
C LYS A 19 -0.05 33.43 19.10
N GLU A 20 1.21 33.20 19.48
CA GLU A 20 2.19 34.27 19.70
C GLU A 20 3.07 34.47 18.46
N ARG A 21 3.07 35.72 17.96
CA ARG A 21 4.00 36.26 16.97
C ARG A 21 5.35 36.50 17.66
N VAL A 22 6.45 35.99 17.10
CA VAL A 22 7.80 36.47 17.43
C VAL A 22 8.44 37.08 16.19
N SER A 23 8.99 38.27 16.43
CA SER A 23 9.50 39.27 15.51
C SER A 23 10.92 38.96 14.99
N PHE A 24 11.18 39.33 13.75
CA PHE A 24 12.53 39.38 13.17
C PHE A 24 13.32 40.56 13.79
N ARG A 25 14.48 40.28 14.39
CA ARG A 25 15.57 41.26 14.56
C ARG A 25 16.89 40.65 14.08
N ARG A 26 17.49 41.30 13.08
CA ARG A 26 18.88 41.13 12.66
C ARG A 26 19.79 41.61 13.80
N ASN A 27 20.85 40.87 14.10
CA ASN A 27 22.07 41.45 14.65
C ASN A 27 23.30 40.77 14.05
N LYS A 28 24.21 41.61 13.52
CA LYS A 28 25.55 41.25 13.05
C LYS A 28 26.50 41.26 14.26
N GLY A 29 27.42 40.30 14.33
CA GLY A 29 28.52 40.28 15.30
C GLY A 29 29.37 39.04 15.10
N GLN A 30 30.66 39.26 14.88
CA GLN A 30 31.68 38.29 14.45
C GLN A 30 32.41 37.67 15.69
N PRO A 31 33.47 36.86 15.52
CA PRO A 31 33.55 35.44 15.88
C PRO A 31 34.21 35.17 17.26
N THR A 32 33.93 34.01 17.84
CA THR A 32 34.76 33.47 18.93
C THR A 32 34.97 31.97 18.77
N THR A 33 36.26 31.63 18.70
CA THR A 33 36.88 30.32 18.79
C THR A 33 36.30 29.47 19.91
N MET A 34 36.01 28.18 19.67
CA MET A 34 35.97 27.20 20.74
C MET A 34 36.70 25.91 20.36
N SER A 35 37.57 25.56 21.29
CA SER A 35 38.48 24.45 21.35
C SER A 35 37.78 23.10 21.39
N VAL A 36 38.51 22.10 20.91
CA VAL A 36 38.22 20.67 21.07
C VAL A 36 38.24 20.32 22.56
N GLU A 37 37.09 19.92 23.11
CA GLU A 37 37.04 19.10 24.32
C GLU A 37 36.14 17.89 24.09
N SER A 38 36.80 16.73 24.20
CA SER A 38 36.23 15.40 24.23
C SER A 38 35.30 15.24 25.43
N PHE A 39 34.03 14.93 25.20
CA PHE A 39 33.19 14.28 26.20
C PHE A 39 32.54 13.03 25.60
N THR A 40 33.05 11.90 26.08
CA THR A 40 32.45 10.58 25.99
C THR A 40 31.10 10.58 26.70
N HIS A 41 30.02 10.29 25.97
CA HIS A 41 28.76 9.86 26.57
C HIS A 41 28.27 8.59 25.88
N ASP A 42 27.97 7.60 26.72
CA ASP A 42 27.54 6.24 26.38
C ASP A 42 26.35 6.19 25.41
N PRO A 43 26.29 5.18 24.51
CA PRO A 43 25.12 4.95 23.68
C PRO A 43 23.96 4.44 24.54
N ILE A 44 22.88 5.22 24.58
CA ILE A 44 21.58 4.79 25.06
C ILE A 44 21.12 3.59 24.21
N LYS A 45 21.08 2.41 24.84
CA LYS A 45 20.45 1.20 24.30
C LYS A 45 18.97 1.47 24.08
N PHE A 46 18.55 1.63 22.82
CA PHE A 46 17.15 1.45 22.46
C PHE A 46 16.86 -0.04 22.26
N ASN A 47 15.87 -0.53 23.00
CA ASN A 47 15.44 -1.93 23.06
C ASN A 47 15.14 -2.54 21.69
N SER A 48 15.79 -3.66 21.39
CA SER A 48 15.62 -4.51 20.22
C SER A 48 14.45 -5.51 20.35
N THR A 49 13.33 -5.13 20.98
CA THR A 49 12.22 -6.07 21.25
C THR A 49 11.04 -5.88 20.29
N ILE A 50 11.00 -4.81 19.48
CA ILE A 50 9.87 -4.53 18.56
C ILE A 50 10.09 -5.13 17.16
N THR A 51 11.31 -5.57 16.83
CA THR A 51 11.64 -6.13 15.51
C THR A 51 11.29 -7.61 15.38
N THR A 52 11.23 -8.38 16.46
CA THR A 52 11.00 -9.83 16.40
C THR A 52 9.55 -10.23 16.18
N GLU A 53 8.57 -9.45 16.66
CA GLU A 53 7.14 -9.74 16.44
C GLU A 53 6.70 -9.40 15.01
N LYS A 54 7.16 -8.26 14.46
CA LYS A 54 6.85 -7.88 13.07
C LYS A 54 7.54 -8.76 12.04
N GLU A 55 8.73 -9.29 12.34
CA GLU A 55 9.39 -10.28 11.49
C GLU A 55 8.69 -11.64 11.59
N LYS A 56 8.31 -12.10 12.79
CA LYS A 56 7.51 -13.33 12.97
C LYS A 56 6.13 -13.26 12.30
N GLU A 57 5.45 -12.12 12.32
CA GLU A 57 4.17 -11.92 11.61
C GLU A 57 4.37 -11.93 10.09
N LYS A 58 5.43 -11.31 9.57
CA LYS A 58 5.77 -11.35 8.15
C LYS A 58 6.15 -12.76 7.69
N GLU A 59 6.92 -13.47 8.49
CA GLU A 59 7.33 -14.84 8.23
C GLU A 59 6.11 -15.77 8.25
N SER A 60 5.24 -15.63 9.26
CA SER A 60 3.97 -16.38 9.35
C SER A 60 3.04 -16.09 8.15
N SER A 61 2.93 -14.83 7.73
CA SER A 61 2.11 -14.42 6.57
C SER A 61 2.69 -14.91 5.23
N SER A 62 4.03 -14.93 5.10
CA SER A 62 4.73 -15.44 3.92
C SER A 62 4.67 -16.96 3.83
N ILE A 63 4.78 -17.65 4.97
CA ILE A 63 4.61 -19.11 5.10
C ILE A 63 3.16 -19.47 4.74
N PHE A 64 2.17 -18.73 5.25
CA PHE A 64 0.75 -18.97 4.94
C PHE A 64 0.45 -18.77 3.44
N LYS A 65 0.94 -17.69 2.82
CA LYS A 65 0.82 -17.47 1.37
C LYS A 65 1.53 -18.55 0.53
N SER A 66 2.65 -19.08 1.02
CA SER A 66 3.38 -20.16 0.35
C SER A 66 2.66 -21.51 0.49
N ILE A 67 2.02 -21.80 1.63
CA ILE A 67 1.17 -22.99 1.82
C ILE A 67 -0.04 -22.93 0.89
N MET A 68 -0.67 -21.76 0.76
CA MET A 68 -1.88 -21.55 -0.06
C MET A 68 -1.64 -21.63 -1.58
N THR A 69 -0.39 -21.66 -2.03
CA THR A 69 -0.03 -21.71 -3.47
C THR A 69 0.44 -23.08 -3.95
N LEU A 70 0.52 -24.09 -3.06
CA LEU A 70 0.95 -25.44 -3.40
C LEU A 70 -0.24 -26.35 -3.80
N LYS A 71 -0.07 -27.14 -4.87
CA LYS A 71 -0.83 -28.37 -5.20
C LYS A 71 0.17 -29.34 -5.81
N PRO A 72 0.37 -30.61 -5.33
CA PRO A 72 -0.54 -31.57 -4.67
C PRO A 72 -0.25 -31.79 -3.15
N PRO A 73 -0.91 -32.75 -2.46
CA PRO A 73 -0.75 -33.03 -1.01
C PRO A 73 0.69 -33.32 -0.56
N SER A 74 1.51 -33.87 -1.47
CA SER A 74 2.94 -34.10 -1.23
C SER A 74 3.69 -32.80 -0.92
N ASP A 75 3.27 -31.69 -1.52
CA ASP A 75 4.04 -30.45 -1.52
C ASP A 75 3.82 -29.65 -0.24
N ILE A 76 2.59 -29.67 0.29
CA ILE A 76 2.27 -29.09 1.61
C ILE A 76 2.97 -29.88 2.70
N THR A 77 2.91 -31.21 2.64
CA THR A 77 3.60 -32.09 3.60
C THR A 77 5.11 -31.85 3.57
N ASN A 78 5.70 -31.76 2.38
CA ASN A 78 7.13 -31.48 2.20
C ASN A 78 7.51 -30.04 2.63
N PHE A 79 6.63 -29.06 2.44
CA PHE A 79 6.84 -27.67 2.83
C PHE A 79 6.82 -27.49 4.35
N VAL A 80 5.86 -28.10 5.05
CA VAL A 80 5.79 -28.11 6.52
C VAL A 80 7.02 -28.82 7.11
N VAL A 81 7.44 -29.92 6.49
CA VAL A 81 8.66 -30.66 6.88
C VAL A 81 9.94 -29.82 6.66
N ARG A 82 9.99 -28.98 5.61
CA ARG A 82 11.13 -28.10 5.29
C ARG A 82 11.21 -26.84 6.16
N SER A 83 10.06 -26.23 6.48
CA SER A 83 10.01 -24.90 7.09
C SER A 83 10.21 -24.89 8.61
N PHE A 84 9.95 -26.01 9.29
CA PHE A 84 10.14 -26.12 10.73
C PHE A 84 11.25 -27.13 11.04
N GLY A 85 12.39 -26.68 11.58
CA GLY A 85 13.49 -27.56 11.99
C GLY A 85 13.30 -28.09 13.42
N GLY A 86 13.19 -29.42 13.58
CA GLY A 86 13.10 -30.10 14.89
C GLY A 86 12.27 -31.39 14.85
N THR A 87 12.77 -32.50 15.41
CA THR A 87 12.34 -33.89 15.12
C THR A 87 11.57 -34.58 16.26
N GLY A 88 10.49 -33.98 16.76
CA GLY A 88 9.62 -34.67 17.76
C GLY A 88 8.16 -34.24 17.74
N GLU A 89 7.91 -32.94 17.55
CA GLU A 89 6.55 -32.41 17.36
C GLU A 89 6.03 -32.61 15.92
N LYS A 90 6.95 -32.89 14.97
CA LYS A 90 6.64 -33.16 13.55
C LYS A 90 5.75 -34.37 13.34
N GLU A 91 6.02 -35.48 14.03
CA GLU A 91 5.25 -36.71 13.81
C GLU A 91 3.83 -36.54 14.34
N LYS A 92 3.64 -35.87 15.48
CA LYS A 92 2.30 -35.60 16.02
C LYS A 92 1.49 -34.59 15.20
N LEU A 93 2.11 -33.51 14.70
CA LEU A 93 1.43 -32.52 13.86
C LEU A 93 1.14 -33.08 12.45
N VAL A 94 2.05 -33.88 11.88
CA VAL A 94 1.79 -34.57 10.61
C VAL A 94 0.73 -35.65 10.78
N GLU A 95 0.68 -36.37 11.90
CA GLU A 95 -0.42 -37.30 12.20
C GLU A 95 -1.75 -36.54 12.35
N GLN A 96 -1.78 -35.41 13.06
CA GLN A 96 -2.99 -34.59 13.23
C GLN A 96 -3.49 -33.97 11.91
N VAL A 97 -2.59 -33.44 11.08
CA VAL A 97 -2.93 -32.90 9.75
C VAL A 97 -3.37 -34.02 8.79
N LYS A 98 -2.72 -35.19 8.84
CA LYS A 98 -3.16 -36.38 8.07
C LYS A 98 -4.54 -36.89 8.50
N VAL A 99 -4.91 -36.72 9.77
CA VAL A 99 -6.21 -37.13 10.30
C VAL A 99 -7.33 -36.17 9.84
N GLU A 100 -7.04 -34.89 9.58
CA GLU A 100 -8.03 -33.93 9.05
C GLU A 100 -8.12 -33.93 7.51
N GLU A 101 -7.09 -34.39 6.80
CA GLU A 101 -7.06 -34.50 5.33
C GLU A 101 -7.35 -35.92 4.79
N ARG A 102 -8.27 -36.67 5.40
CA ARG A 102 -8.83 -37.86 4.75
C ARG A 102 -9.57 -37.40 3.48
N ILE A 103 -9.14 -37.85 2.30
CA ILE A 103 -9.90 -37.67 1.05
C ILE A 103 -11.20 -38.46 1.23
N LEU A 104 -12.29 -37.73 1.46
CA LEU A 104 -13.62 -38.29 1.57
C LEU A 104 -14.00 -38.89 0.21
N THR A 105 -14.62 -40.07 0.24
CA THR A 105 -15.30 -40.57 -0.95
C THR A 105 -16.44 -39.61 -1.32
N PRO A 106 -16.86 -39.54 -2.59
CA PRO A 106 -17.97 -38.66 -2.98
C PRO A 106 -19.26 -38.90 -2.18
N GLU A 107 -19.47 -40.11 -1.67
CA GLU A 107 -20.61 -40.42 -0.81
C GLU A 107 -20.43 -39.89 0.62
N GLU A 108 -19.19 -39.94 1.14
CA GLU A 108 -18.85 -39.38 2.45
C GLU A 108 -18.85 -37.83 2.45
N GLU A 109 -18.50 -37.19 1.33
CA GLU A 109 -18.62 -35.72 1.17
C GLU A 109 -20.10 -35.27 1.20
N GLU A 110 -21.02 -36.05 0.64
CA GLU A 110 -22.44 -35.70 0.71
C GLU A 110 -23.07 -35.97 2.09
N ASP A 111 -22.57 -36.98 2.82
CA ASP A 111 -22.94 -37.21 4.23
C ASP A 111 -22.32 -36.14 5.17
N GLU A 112 -21.20 -35.52 4.77
CA GLU A 112 -20.47 -34.51 5.54
C GLU A 112 -21.35 -33.31 5.89
N PHE A 113 -22.22 -32.86 4.99
CA PHE A 113 -23.11 -31.72 5.23
C PHE A 113 -24.06 -31.99 6.41
N ILE A 114 -24.80 -33.09 6.38
CA ILE A 114 -25.75 -33.46 7.44
C ILE A 114 -25.02 -33.77 8.75
N LEU A 115 -23.91 -34.52 8.69
CA LEU A 115 -23.15 -34.89 9.87
C LEU A 115 -22.45 -33.68 10.51
N SER A 116 -21.99 -32.72 9.71
CA SER A 116 -21.43 -31.46 10.21
C SER A 116 -22.49 -30.62 10.91
N ARG A 117 -23.73 -30.60 10.39
CA ARG A 117 -24.87 -29.98 11.07
C ARG A 117 -25.16 -30.64 12.42
N LEU A 118 -25.23 -31.96 12.47
CA LEU A 118 -25.44 -32.68 13.72
C LEU A 118 -24.37 -32.36 14.77
N LYS A 119 -23.10 -32.28 14.35
CA LYS A 119 -21.98 -31.85 15.23
C LYS A 119 -22.13 -30.41 15.71
N TYR A 120 -22.60 -29.51 14.85
CA TYR A 120 -22.87 -28.12 15.22
C TYR A 120 -23.97 -28.03 16.29
N HIS A 121 -25.05 -28.79 16.13
CA HIS A 121 -26.13 -28.87 17.12
C HIS A 121 -25.61 -29.29 18.49
N ALA A 122 -24.83 -30.39 18.55
CA ALA A 122 -24.24 -30.89 19.79
C ALA A 122 -23.31 -29.88 20.51
N LYS A 123 -22.66 -28.99 19.76
CA LYS A 123 -21.81 -27.92 20.33
C LYS A 123 -22.62 -26.72 20.84
N SER A 124 -23.76 -26.44 20.21
CA SER A 124 -24.66 -25.32 20.56
C SER A 124 -25.58 -25.60 21.74
N THR A 125 -25.90 -26.88 21.98
CA THR A 125 -26.70 -27.34 23.13
C THR A 125 -25.86 -27.35 24.41
N GLY A 126 -25.66 -26.18 25.00
CA GLY A 126 -25.45 -26.10 26.45
C GLY A 126 -26.75 -26.52 27.13
N GLU A 127 -26.73 -27.69 27.77
CA GLU A 127 -27.77 -28.28 28.64
C GLU A 127 -29.19 -27.72 28.49
N LEU A 128 -29.98 -28.30 27.58
CA LEU A 128 -31.43 -28.25 27.69
C LEU A 128 -31.80 -28.79 29.08
N SER A 129 -32.58 -28.06 29.88
CA SER A 129 -33.08 -28.56 31.15
C SER A 129 -33.76 -29.92 30.93
N LEU A 130 -33.15 -30.98 31.44
CA LEU A 130 -33.54 -32.40 31.24
C LEU A 130 -35.04 -32.66 31.49
N LYS A 131 -35.70 -31.83 32.29
CA LYS A 131 -37.14 -31.91 32.59
C LYS A 131 -38.04 -31.39 31.47
N LYS A 132 -37.67 -30.28 30.80
CA LYS A 132 -38.44 -29.72 29.67
C LYS A 132 -38.17 -30.45 28.35
N ALA A 133 -36.97 -31.02 28.19
CA ALA A 133 -36.68 -31.93 27.09
C ALA A 133 -37.69 -33.08 27.05
N GLY A 134 -37.93 -33.74 28.20
CA GLY A 134 -38.88 -34.86 28.29
C GLY A 134 -40.34 -34.49 27.99
N THR A 135 -40.81 -33.32 28.45
CA THR A 135 -42.18 -32.86 28.13
C THR A 135 -42.33 -32.52 26.66
N TRP A 136 -41.35 -31.83 26.07
CA TRP A 136 -41.38 -31.49 24.65
C TRP A 136 -41.33 -32.73 23.74
N PHE A 137 -40.47 -33.71 24.01
CA PHE A 137 -40.45 -34.96 23.24
C PHE A 137 -41.80 -35.70 23.32
N THR A 138 -42.49 -35.61 24.46
CA THR A 138 -43.84 -36.20 24.61
C THR A 138 -44.87 -35.45 23.78
N GLU A 139 -44.85 -34.11 23.79
CA GLU A 139 -45.72 -33.26 22.95
C GLU A 139 -45.46 -33.49 21.46
N LEU A 140 -44.20 -33.61 21.07
CA LEU A 140 -43.77 -33.89 19.71
C LEU A 140 -44.24 -35.28 19.24
N SER A 141 -44.08 -36.31 20.08
CA SER A 141 -44.56 -37.66 19.75
C SER A 141 -46.09 -37.70 19.64
N ASN A 142 -46.80 -37.01 20.55
CA ASN A 142 -48.26 -36.89 20.51
C ASN A 142 -48.75 -36.13 19.27
N GLY A 143 -48.11 -35.01 18.94
CA GLY A 143 -48.39 -34.22 17.73
C GLY A 143 -48.18 -35.04 16.47
N PHE A 144 -47.12 -35.85 16.42
CA PHE A 144 -46.85 -36.77 15.32
C PHE A 144 -47.96 -37.81 15.15
N GLN A 145 -48.40 -38.47 16.23
CA GLN A 145 -49.48 -39.45 16.15
C GLN A 145 -50.81 -38.81 15.70
N SER A 146 -51.11 -37.60 16.18
CA SER A 146 -52.29 -36.84 15.74
C SER A 146 -52.23 -36.50 14.25
N ALA A 147 -51.09 -36.00 13.79
CA ALA A 147 -50.83 -35.66 12.39
C ALA A 147 -50.93 -36.89 11.48
N LYS A 148 -50.32 -38.01 11.88
CA LYS A 148 -50.40 -39.30 11.18
C LYS A 148 -51.83 -39.80 11.07
N ASN A 149 -52.58 -39.82 12.17
CA ASN A 149 -53.97 -40.30 12.19
C ASN A 149 -54.88 -39.42 11.33
N SER A 150 -54.69 -38.09 11.38
CA SER A 150 -55.43 -37.13 10.54
C SER A 150 -55.16 -37.32 9.06
N PHE A 151 -53.91 -37.61 8.68
CA PHE A 151 -53.53 -37.87 7.29
C PHE A 151 -54.10 -39.20 6.79
N MET A 152 -53.92 -40.28 7.56
CA MET A 152 -54.42 -41.61 7.21
C MET A 152 -55.96 -41.66 7.16
N GLY A 153 -56.65 -40.82 7.94
CA GLY A 153 -58.11 -40.71 7.91
C GLY A 153 -58.68 -39.90 6.74
N LYS A 154 -57.84 -39.21 5.96
CA LYS A 154 -58.24 -38.36 4.81
C LYS A 154 -57.87 -38.94 3.45
N SER A 155 -57.02 -39.95 3.38
CA SER A 155 -56.53 -40.51 2.12
C SER A 155 -57.36 -41.72 1.66
N ASP A 156 -58.22 -41.54 0.65
CA ASP A 156 -58.81 -42.66 -0.12
C ASP A 156 -57.82 -43.27 -1.14
N ASP A 157 -56.68 -42.58 -1.39
CA ASP A 157 -55.64 -42.93 -2.38
C ASP A 157 -54.33 -43.41 -1.71
N ALA A 158 -54.41 -44.41 -0.83
CA ALA A 158 -53.25 -44.95 -0.10
C ALA A 158 -52.18 -45.63 -0.99
N ASP A 159 -52.46 -45.85 -2.27
CA ASP A 159 -51.67 -46.74 -3.15
C ASP A 159 -50.63 -46.04 -4.05
N LYS A 160 -50.54 -44.70 -4.09
CA LYS A 160 -49.65 -44.03 -5.08
C LYS A 160 -48.22 -43.73 -4.63
N ASP A 161 -47.93 -43.63 -3.34
CA ASP A 161 -46.56 -43.75 -2.78
C ASP A 161 -46.68 -43.83 -1.25
N PRO A 162 -46.61 -45.02 -0.63
CA PRO A 162 -46.84 -45.15 0.81
C PRO A 162 -45.68 -44.50 1.56
N MET A 163 -45.94 -43.29 2.06
CA MET A 163 -45.04 -42.56 2.92
C MET A 163 -44.67 -43.41 4.14
N ASP A 164 -43.38 -43.57 4.40
CA ASP A 164 -42.88 -44.40 5.50
C ASP A 164 -43.06 -43.69 6.86
N TRP A 165 -44.28 -43.76 7.38
CA TRP A 165 -44.63 -43.22 8.69
C TRP A 165 -43.92 -43.93 9.85
N GLU A 166 -43.43 -45.16 9.66
CA GLU A 166 -42.67 -45.86 10.69
C GLU A 166 -41.28 -45.24 10.82
N PHE A 167 -40.61 -44.98 9.69
CA PHE A 167 -39.33 -44.29 9.64
C PHE A 167 -39.41 -42.90 10.25
N TRP A 168 -40.39 -42.07 9.84
CA TRP A 168 -40.53 -40.71 10.40
C TRP A 168 -40.83 -40.72 11.89
N GLY A 169 -41.56 -41.73 12.39
CA GLY A 169 -41.76 -41.93 13.83
C GLY A 169 -40.45 -42.21 14.58
N LYS A 170 -39.55 -43.01 14.00
CA LYS A 170 -38.20 -43.25 14.57
C LYS A 170 -37.38 -41.95 14.60
N VAL A 171 -37.39 -41.19 13.51
CA VAL A 171 -36.66 -39.91 13.40
C VAL A 171 -37.16 -38.90 14.43
N ILE A 172 -38.48 -38.77 14.61
CA ILE A 172 -39.05 -37.80 15.57
C ILE A 172 -38.71 -38.14 17.01
N ASN A 173 -38.67 -39.43 17.35
CA ASN A 173 -38.39 -39.85 18.72
C ASN A 173 -36.88 -39.81 19.06
N ASP A 174 -36.00 -39.94 18.06
CA ASP A 174 -34.55 -39.99 18.29
C ASP A 174 -33.76 -39.47 17.08
N TYR A 175 -33.91 -38.17 16.81
CA TYR A 175 -33.33 -37.52 15.63
C TYR A 175 -31.80 -37.69 15.59
N ASP A 176 -31.10 -37.28 16.64
CA ASP A 176 -29.63 -37.25 16.64
C ASP A 176 -29.00 -38.62 16.39
N ASN A 177 -29.49 -39.67 17.05
CA ASN A 177 -28.93 -41.02 16.87
C ASN A 177 -29.27 -41.61 15.50
N ILE A 178 -30.47 -41.35 14.96
CA ILE A 178 -30.87 -41.83 13.64
C ILE A 178 -30.03 -41.17 12.54
N ILE A 179 -29.80 -39.86 12.64
CA ILE A 179 -28.95 -39.14 11.69
C ILE A 179 -27.49 -39.57 11.80
N ALA A 180 -26.97 -39.78 13.01
CA ALA A 180 -25.61 -40.26 13.22
C ALA A 180 -25.39 -41.68 12.68
N SER A 181 -26.39 -42.57 12.86
CA SER A 181 -26.27 -43.99 12.52
C SER A 181 -26.59 -44.27 11.05
N ASN A 182 -27.60 -43.58 10.48
CA ASN A 182 -28.16 -43.86 9.16
C ASN A 182 -28.40 -42.58 8.32
N PRO A 183 -27.39 -41.71 8.11
CA PRO A 183 -27.56 -40.44 7.40
C PRO A 183 -28.04 -40.65 5.95
N ARG A 184 -27.58 -41.72 5.28
CA ARG A 184 -28.00 -42.07 3.91
C ARG A 184 -29.48 -42.41 3.81
N GLN A 185 -29.99 -43.20 4.75
CA GLN A 185 -31.40 -43.58 4.76
C GLN A 185 -32.27 -42.33 4.96
N PHE A 186 -31.90 -41.46 5.90
CA PHE A 186 -32.58 -40.18 6.11
C PHE A 186 -32.62 -39.33 4.83
N ARG A 187 -31.49 -39.18 4.13
CA ARG A 187 -31.44 -38.45 2.85
C ARG A 187 -32.36 -39.05 1.80
N GLN A 188 -32.41 -40.39 1.69
CA GLN A 188 -33.29 -41.05 0.73
C GLN A 188 -34.77 -40.77 1.02
N HIS A 189 -35.19 -40.81 2.29
CA HIS A 189 -36.57 -40.45 2.66
C HIS A 189 -36.84 -38.95 2.45
N LEU A 190 -35.87 -38.09 2.76
CA LEU A 190 -35.99 -36.64 2.57
C LEU A 190 -36.15 -36.26 1.09
N ARG A 191 -35.41 -36.94 0.20
CA ARG A 191 -35.53 -36.78 -1.27
C ARG A 191 -36.93 -37.15 -1.79
N LYS A 192 -37.61 -38.11 -1.16
CA LYS A 192 -38.99 -38.48 -1.51
C LYS A 192 -40.02 -37.44 -1.04
N GLY A 193 -39.85 -36.88 0.16
CA GLY A 193 -40.90 -36.06 0.74
C GLY A 193 -40.84 -35.99 2.25
N LEU A 194 -40.85 -34.79 2.84
CA LEU A 194 -41.45 -34.67 4.17
C LEU A 194 -42.98 -34.67 4.01
N PRO A 195 -43.70 -35.50 4.79
CA PRO A 195 -45.15 -35.40 4.85
C PRO A 195 -45.54 -34.00 5.35
N GLU A 196 -46.47 -33.35 4.65
CA GLU A 196 -46.92 -32.00 4.98
C GLU A 196 -47.35 -31.84 6.44
N PRO A 197 -48.11 -32.77 7.06
CA PRO A 197 -48.58 -32.62 8.44
C PRO A 197 -47.46 -32.57 9.50
N ILE A 198 -46.26 -33.09 9.19
CA ILE A 198 -45.15 -33.17 10.14
C ILE A 198 -44.00 -32.23 9.78
N ARG A 199 -44.09 -31.51 8.65
CA ARG A 199 -43.00 -30.67 8.13
C ARG A 199 -42.55 -29.62 9.14
N GLY A 200 -43.48 -28.92 9.78
CA GLY A 200 -43.16 -27.93 10.82
C GLY A 200 -42.39 -28.53 12.00
N MET A 201 -42.82 -29.70 12.49
CA MET A 201 -42.16 -30.42 13.58
C MET A 201 -40.75 -30.86 13.19
N MET A 202 -40.59 -31.35 11.95
CA MET A 202 -39.30 -31.74 11.41
C MET A 202 -38.36 -30.55 11.21
N TRP A 203 -38.84 -29.40 10.75
CA TRP A 203 -38.02 -28.19 10.66
C TRP A 203 -37.55 -27.69 12.02
N GLN A 204 -38.40 -27.76 13.06
CA GLN A 204 -37.98 -27.45 14.43
C GLN A 204 -36.90 -28.42 14.94
N LEU A 205 -37.06 -29.71 14.69
CA LEU A 205 -36.07 -30.74 15.02
C LEU A 205 -34.74 -30.49 14.31
N MET A 206 -34.77 -30.37 12.98
CA MET A 206 -33.56 -30.21 12.15
C MET A 206 -32.82 -28.89 12.40
N SER A 207 -33.54 -27.83 12.76
CA SER A 207 -32.94 -26.54 13.13
C SER A 207 -32.55 -26.44 14.61
N ASN A 208 -32.93 -27.42 15.43
CA ASN A 208 -32.83 -27.37 16.89
C ASN A 208 -33.40 -26.06 17.47
N SER A 209 -34.55 -25.62 16.93
CA SER A 209 -35.11 -24.30 17.25
C SER A 209 -35.85 -24.24 18.57
N LYS A 210 -36.32 -25.37 19.11
CA LYS A 210 -37.01 -25.38 20.41
C LYS A 210 -36.01 -25.02 21.51
N SER A 211 -36.14 -23.82 22.07
CA SER A 211 -35.20 -23.27 23.03
C SER A 211 -35.91 -22.28 23.95
N GLU A 212 -35.94 -22.58 25.25
CA GLU A 212 -36.56 -21.73 26.27
C GLU A 212 -36.00 -20.30 26.26
N SER A 213 -34.69 -20.15 26.05
CA SER A 213 -34.05 -18.84 25.97
C SER A 213 -34.55 -18.01 24.77
N LEU A 214 -34.82 -18.65 23.62
CA LEU A 214 -35.34 -17.94 22.44
C LEU A 214 -36.81 -17.58 22.63
N GLU A 215 -37.58 -18.45 23.30
CA GLU A 215 -39.00 -18.23 23.62
C GLU A 215 -39.17 -17.06 24.60
N GLU A 216 -38.31 -16.97 25.62
CA GLU A 216 -38.29 -15.84 26.55
C GLU A 216 -37.89 -14.53 25.85
N GLU A 217 -36.85 -14.56 25.01
CA GLU A 217 -36.42 -13.39 24.23
C GLU A 217 -37.54 -12.90 23.32
N TYR A 218 -38.20 -13.83 22.63
CA TYR A 218 -39.36 -13.58 21.79
C TYR A 218 -40.50 -12.88 22.55
N MET A 219 -40.86 -13.38 23.74
CA MET A 219 -41.89 -12.76 24.57
C MET A 219 -41.52 -11.32 24.96
N GLY A 220 -40.24 -11.06 25.22
CA GLY A 220 -39.73 -9.71 25.48
C GLY A 220 -39.68 -8.80 24.24
N LEU A 221 -39.51 -9.36 23.04
CA LEU A 221 -39.51 -8.62 21.78
C LEU A 221 -40.91 -8.18 21.35
N LEU A 222 -41.94 -8.94 21.69
CA LEU A 222 -43.34 -8.64 21.39
C LEU A 222 -43.81 -7.29 21.93
N GLU A 223 -43.27 -6.87 23.07
CA GLU A 223 -43.63 -5.61 23.74
C GLU A 223 -42.91 -4.39 23.14
N ARG A 224 -41.92 -4.62 22.25
CA ARG A 224 -41.07 -3.56 21.71
C ARG A 224 -41.59 -3.04 20.37
N GLN A 225 -41.50 -1.72 20.17
CA GLN A 225 -41.80 -1.10 18.88
C GLN A 225 -40.58 -1.11 17.95
N THR A 226 -40.80 -1.37 16.67
CA THR A 226 -39.75 -1.35 15.64
C THR A 226 -39.87 -0.14 14.71
N ARG A 227 -38.74 0.50 14.40
CA ARG A 227 -38.68 1.60 13.42
C ARG A 227 -38.94 1.12 11.98
N LEU A 228 -38.85 -0.18 11.74
CA LEU A 228 -38.96 -0.81 10.42
C LEU A 228 -40.41 -1.18 10.05
N GLU A 229 -41.39 -0.90 10.92
CA GLU A 229 -42.78 -1.32 10.73
C GLU A 229 -43.35 -0.94 9.36
N LYS A 230 -43.12 0.29 8.89
CA LYS A 230 -43.59 0.75 7.58
C LYS A 230 -43.01 -0.07 6.43
N ILE A 231 -41.75 -0.48 6.52
CA ILE A 231 -41.07 -1.29 5.50
C ILE A 231 -41.62 -2.71 5.53
N ILE A 232 -41.78 -3.30 6.73
CA ILE A 232 -42.36 -4.64 6.92
C ILE A 232 -43.76 -4.69 6.31
N ARG A 233 -44.64 -3.73 6.64
CA ARG A 233 -46.01 -3.68 6.10
C ARG A 233 -46.08 -3.60 4.59
N ARG A 234 -45.14 -2.87 3.96
CA ARG A 234 -45.05 -2.79 2.51
C ARG A 234 -44.68 -4.14 1.88
N ASP A 235 -43.79 -4.90 2.51
CA ASP A 235 -43.34 -6.19 2.00
C ASP A 235 -44.39 -7.29 2.20
N LEU A 236 -45.15 -7.23 3.29
CA LEU A 236 -46.28 -8.11 3.55
C LEU A 236 -47.35 -8.10 2.47
N ALA A 237 -47.75 -6.90 2.02
CA ALA A 237 -48.78 -6.74 1.00
C ALA A 237 -48.44 -7.41 -0.35
N ARG A 238 -47.15 -7.65 -0.59
CA ARG A 238 -46.64 -8.33 -1.80
C ARG A 238 -46.12 -9.75 -1.52
N THR A 239 -46.26 -10.26 -0.30
CA THR A 239 -45.81 -11.61 0.08
C THR A 239 -46.98 -12.59 -0.07
N PHE A 240 -46.90 -13.46 -1.08
CA PHE A 240 -47.93 -14.44 -1.45
C PHE A 240 -49.35 -13.87 -1.58
N PRO A 241 -49.58 -12.78 -2.35
CA PRO A 241 -50.86 -12.09 -2.41
C PRO A 241 -52.01 -12.94 -2.99
N GLY A 242 -51.69 -13.97 -3.78
CA GLY A 242 -52.68 -14.92 -4.32
C GLY A 242 -53.01 -16.11 -3.40
N HIS A 243 -52.27 -16.29 -2.30
CA HIS A 243 -52.45 -17.44 -1.41
C HIS A 243 -53.67 -17.26 -0.50
N GLU A 244 -54.48 -18.30 -0.33
CA GLU A 244 -55.76 -18.20 0.40
C GLU A 244 -55.62 -17.66 1.82
N PHE A 245 -54.55 -18.03 2.51
CA PHE A 245 -54.28 -17.58 3.87
C PHE A 245 -53.73 -16.14 3.96
N PHE A 246 -53.07 -15.64 2.91
CA PHE A 246 -52.35 -14.35 2.92
C PHE A 246 -53.00 -13.27 2.03
N LYS A 247 -54.02 -13.61 1.24
CA LYS A 247 -54.69 -12.70 0.29
C LYS A 247 -55.43 -11.53 0.96
N ASP A 248 -55.87 -11.70 2.21
CA ASP A 248 -56.58 -10.66 2.95
C ASP A 248 -55.60 -9.81 3.78
N PRO A 249 -55.42 -8.50 3.47
CA PRO A 249 -54.52 -7.60 4.18
C PRO A 249 -54.81 -7.45 5.67
N GLU A 250 -56.07 -7.63 6.09
CA GLU A 250 -56.49 -7.58 7.51
C GLU A 250 -56.72 -8.99 8.08
N GLY A 251 -56.47 -10.02 7.27
CA GLY A 251 -56.68 -11.41 7.63
C GLY A 251 -55.69 -11.93 8.68
N PRO A 252 -56.00 -13.10 9.28
CA PRO A 252 -55.15 -13.72 10.27
C PRO A 252 -53.77 -14.08 9.72
N GLY A 253 -53.65 -14.47 8.45
CA GLY A 253 -52.35 -14.82 7.86
C GLY A 253 -51.42 -13.62 7.69
N GLN A 254 -51.92 -12.47 7.21
CA GLN A 254 -51.12 -11.23 7.13
C GLN A 254 -50.76 -10.69 8.52
N THR A 255 -51.69 -10.81 9.48
CA THR A 255 -51.41 -10.46 10.88
C THR A 255 -50.36 -11.38 11.50
N SER A 256 -50.44 -12.69 11.30
CA SER A 256 -49.44 -13.65 11.76
C SER A 256 -48.12 -13.54 11.02
N LEU A 257 -48.09 -13.09 9.76
CA LEU A 257 -46.84 -12.86 9.03
C LEU A 257 -46.17 -11.54 9.46
N PHE A 258 -46.96 -10.47 9.66
CA PHE A 258 -46.48 -9.22 10.28
C PHE A 258 -45.90 -9.48 11.66
N ASN A 259 -46.58 -10.36 12.37
CA ASN A 259 -46.15 -10.85 13.63
C ASN A 259 -45.60 -12.27 13.48
N VAL A 260 -44.65 -12.53 12.57
CA VAL A 260 -43.83 -13.76 12.71
C VAL A 260 -43.19 -13.76 14.10
N LEU A 261 -42.97 -12.57 14.67
CA LEU A 261 -42.68 -12.34 16.08
C LEU A 261 -43.84 -12.63 17.07
N LYS A 262 -45.04 -13.05 16.65
CA LYS A 262 -46.20 -13.56 17.44
C LYS A 262 -46.51 -15.05 17.19
N GLU A 263 -45.79 -15.72 16.29
CA GLU A 263 -45.78 -17.18 16.23
C GLU A 263 -44.42 -17.67 16.71
N GLU A 264 -44.37 -18.13 17.97
CA GLU A 264 -43.14 -18.47 18.71
C GLU A 264 -42.29 -19.48 17.94
N GLN A 265 -42.92 -20.46 17.28
CA GLN A 265 -42.22 -21.54 16.62
C GLN A 265 -41.54 -21.06 15.33
N ALA A 266 -42.24 -20.32 14.48
CA ALA A 266 -41.69 -19.70 13.27
C ALA A 266 -40.61 -18.69 13.60
N PHE A 267 -40.76 -17.89 14.68
CA PHE A 267 -39.68 -17.01 15.14
C PHE A 267 -38.42 -17.79 15.47
N CYS A 268 -38.53 -18.85 16.29
CA CYS A 268 -37.38 -19.64 16.68
C CYS A 268 -36.69 -20.28 15.48
N VAL A 269 -37.47 -20.85 14.55
CA VAL A 269 -36.93 -21.43 13.30
C VAL A 269 -36.27 -20.35 12.44
N LEU A 270 -36.86 -19.16 12.33
CA LEU A 270 -36.28 -18.04 11.58
C LEU A 270 -34.96 -17.57 12.21
N VAL A 271 -34.88 -17.44 13.53
CA VAL A 271 -33.63 -17.05 14.21
C VAL A 271 -32.54 -18.07 13.94
N ARG A 272 -32.86 -19.37 14.02
CA ARG A 272 -31.91 -20.44 13.67
C ARG A 272 -31.50 -20.36 12.21
N LEU A 273 -32.45 -20.19 11.28
CA LEU A 273 -32.16 -20.03 9.86
C LEU A 273 -31.21 -18.85 9.60
N MET A 274 -31.44 -17.72 10.26
CA MET A 274 -30.63 -16.51 10.06
C MET A 274 -29.22 -16.67 10.66
N ASN A 275 -29.09 -17.22 11.86
CA ASN A 275 -27.81 -17.25 12.59
C ASN A 275 -27.02 -18.55 12.39
N ASP A 276 -27.69 -19.71 12.40
CA ASP A 276 -27.03 -21.02 12.39
C ASP A 276 -26.89 -21.58 10.97
N PHE A 277 -27.67 -21.08 10.01
CA PHE A 277 -27.58 -21.44 8.59
C PHE A 277 -27.01 -20.29 7.74
N ASP A 278 -26.42 -19.27 8.37
CA ASP A 278 -25.70 -18.16 7.73
C ASP A 278 -26.52 -17.31 6.73
N PHE A 279 -27.85 -17.40 6.76
CA PHE A 279 -28.70 -16.58 5.88
C PHE A 279 -28.60 -15.09 6.22
N ARG A 280 -28.31 -14.73 7.48
CA ARG A 280 -28.19 -13.34 7.90
C ARG A 280 -27.12 -12.57 7.13
N ASP A 281 -26.03 -13.22 6.76
CA ASP A 281 -24.90 -12.60 6.07
C ASP A 281 -25.26 -12.14 4.65
N LEU A 282 -26.29 -12.75 4.04
CA LEU A 282 -26.84 -12.33 2.75
C LEU A 282 -27.48 -10.93 2.82
N TYR A 283 -28.10 -10.60 3.95
CA TYR A 283 -28.83 -9.33 4.18
C TYR A 283 -28.01 -8.30 4.97
N GLY A 284 -26.75 -8.62 5.28
CA GLY A 284 -25.86 -7.72 6.01
C GLY A 284 -25.59 -6.39 5.28
N PRO A 285 -25.03 -5.39 5.98
CA PRO A 285 -24.62 -4.13 5.34
C PRO A 285 -23.67 -4.39 4.17
N LYS A 286 -23.85 -3.65 3.06
CA LYS A 286 -23.14 -3.86 1.79
C LYS A 286 -23.37 -5.24 1.12
N MET A 287 -24.24 -6.08 1.69
CA MET A 287 -24.62 -7.39 1.16
C MET A 287 -23.41 -8.27 0.82
N ILE A 288 -22.39 -8.29 1.69
CA ILE A 288 -21.14 -9.01 1.43
C ILE A 288 -21.38 -10.51 1.29
N GLY A 289 -22.19 -11.13 2.16
CA GLY A 289 -22.52 -12.55 2.04
C GLY A 289 -23.23 -12.89 0.73
N LEU A 290 -24.10 -12.00 0.23
CA LEU A 290 -24.75 -12.18 -1.08
C LEU A 290 -23.73 -12.08 -2.22
N GLN A 291 -22.77 -11.15 -2.14
CA GLN A 291 -21.72 -11.03 -3.14
C GLN A 291 -20.80 -12.25 -3.15
N VAL A 292 -20.42 -12.76 -1.96
CA VAL A 292 -19.69 -14.04 -1.81
C VAL A 292 -20.49 -15.17 -2.45
N ARG A 293 -21.79 -15.25 -2.18
CA ARG A 293 -22.65 -16.31 -2.72
C ARG A 293 -22.74 -16.27 -4.26
N ASN A 294 -22.88 -15.08 -4.84
CA ASN A 294 -22.83 -14.89 -6.30
C ASN A 294 -21.46 -15.28 -6.86
N TYR A 295 -20.36 -14.91 -6.21
CA TYR A 295 -19.01 -15.27 -6.64
C TYR A 295 -18.78 -16.79 -6.61
N GLN A 296 -19.21 -17.46 -5.54
CA GLN A 296 -19.17 -18.93 -5.45
C GLN A 296 -20.00 -19.58 -6.56
N PHE A 297 -21.19 -19.04 -6.83
CA PHE A 297 -22.04 -19.52 -7.91
C PHE A 297 -21.38 -19.38 -9.28
N ASP A 298 -20.79 -18.22 -9.59
CA ASP A 298 -20.06 -18.00 -10.84
C ASP A 298 -18.89 -18.98 -11.00
N LYS A 299 -18.12 -19.23 -9.93
CA LYS A 299 -17.03 -20.23 -9.94
C LYS A 299 -17.53 -21.65 -10.17
N LEU A 300 -18.68 -22.00 -9.59
CA LEU A 300 -19.30 -23.31 -9.80
C LEU A 300 -19.79 -23.49 -11.23
N ILE A 301 -20.39 -22.46 -11.84
CA ILE A 301 -20.76 -22.51 -13.27
C ILE A 301 -19.50 -22.64 -14.13
N ALA A 302 -18.44 -21.89 -13.83
CA ALA A 302 -17.17 -21.98 -14.56
C ALA A 302 -16.54 -23.38 -14.50
N GLU A 303 -16.63 -24.06 -13.35
CA GLU A 303 -16.08 -25.40 -13.17
C GLU A 303 -16.98 -26.50 -13.77
N GLN A 304 -18.30 -26.44 -13.56
CA GLN A 304 -19.23 -27.52 -13.92
C GLN A 304 -19.86 -27.35 -15.31
N PHE A 305 -20.07 -26.11 -15.75
CA PHE A 305 -20.74 -25.75 -17.02
C PHE A 305 -19.93 -24.71 -17.82
N PRO A 306 -18.68 -25.04 -18.24
CA PRO A 306 -17.76 -24.06 -18.82
C PRO A 306 -18.25 -23.44 -20.14
N THR A 307 -19.08 -24.15 -20.91
CA THR A 307 -19.73 -23.62 -22.12
C THR A 307 -20.73 -22.52 -21.79
N VAL A 308 -21.57 -22.74 -20.78
CA VAL A 308 -22.52 -21.74 -20.27
C VAL A 308 -21.76 -20.54 -19.72
N PHE A 309 -20.74 -20.77 -18.88
CA PHE A 309 -19.93 -19.70 -18.30
C PHE A 309 -19.32 -18.78 -19.38
N LYS A 310 -18.65 -19.36 -20.38
CA LYS A 310 -18.05 -18.59 -21.49
C LYS A 310 -19.09 -17.82 -22.30
N HIS A 311 -20.29 -18.38 -22.47
CA HIS A 311 -21.37 -17.69 -23.17
C HIS A 311 -21.90 -16.51 -22.36
N LEU A 312 -22.11 -16.68 -21.05
CA LEU A 312 -22.49 -15.58 -20.15
C LEU A 312 -21.44 -14.47 -20.14
N GLU A 313 -20.15 -14.81 -20.09
CA GLU A 313 -19.05 -13.83 -20.22
C GLU A 313 -19.08 -13.11 -21.58
N LYS A 314 -19.32 -13.84 -22.68
CA LYS A 314 -19.42 -13.24 -24.03
C LYS A 314 -20.59 -12.27 -24.14
N GLN A 315 -21.71 -12.55 -23.45
CA GLN A 315 -22.88 -11.69 -23.41
C GLN A 315 -22.79 -10.59 -22.32
N ASP A 316 -21.70 -10.52 -21.56
CA ASP A 316 -21.52 -9.63 -20.39
C ASP A 316 -22.66 -9.73 -19.35
N ILE A 317 -23.19 -10.94 -19.16
CA ILE A 317 -24.21 -11.23 -18.14
C ILE A 317 -23.54 -11.76 -16.89
N LYS A 318 -23.75 -11.05 -15.77
CA LYS A 318 -23.25 -11.44 -14.44
C LYS A 318 -24.35 -12.10 -13.64
N SER A 319 -24.01 -13.10 -12.81
CA SER A 319 -24.95 -13.73 -11.87
C SER A 319 -25.73 -12.74 -11.03
N THR A 320 -25.08 -11.64 -10.61
CA THR A 320 -25.71 -10.57 -9.82
C THR A 320 -26.95 -9.96 -10.48
N MET A 321 -27.07 -10.03 -11.82
CA MET A 321 -28.20 -9.51 -12.58
C MET A 321 -29.46 -10.38 -12.51
N TYR A 322 -29.35 -11.66 -12.17
CA TYR A 322 -30.48 -12.61 -12.20
C TYR A 322 -30.57 -13.50 -10.94
N ALA A 323 -29.45 -13.93 -10.36
CA ALA A 323 -29.40 -14.91 -9.28
C ALA A 323 -29.55 -14.31 -7.88
N SER A 324 -29.31 -13.01 -7.69
CA SER A 324 -29.36 -12.36 -6.37
C SER A 324 -30.70 -12.58 -5.66
N GLN A 325 -31.81 -12.51 -6.39
CA GLN A 325 -33.15 -12.76 -5.82
C GLN A 325 -33.31 -14.21 -5.36
N TRP A 326 -32.72 -15.16 -6.09
CA TRP A 326 -32.82 -16.59 -5.77
C TRP A 326 -32.26 -16.89 -4.39
N PHE A 327 -31.08 -16.36 -4.09
CA PHE A 327 -30.41 -16.52 -2.81
C PHE A 327 -31.13 -15.75 -1.69
N MET A 328 -31.59 -14.53 -1.98
CA MET A 328 -32.25 -13.65 -1.00
C MET A 328 -33.69 -14.04 -0.67
N THR A 329 -34.36 -14.82 -1.51
CA THR A 329 -35.74 -15.27 -1.23
C THR A 329 -35.85 -16.78 -1.16
N VAL A 330 -34.74 -17.51 -1.25
CA VAL A 330 -34.73 -18.98 -1.34
C VAL A 330 -35.71 -19.48 -2.40
N PHE A 331 -35.67 -18.84 -3.57
CA PHE A 331 -36.57 -19.07 -4.72
C PHE A 331 -38.07 -18.85 -4.49
N ALA A 332 -38.51 -18.43 -3.29
CA ALA A 332 -39.93 -18.26 -2.95
C ALA A 332 -40.69 -17.23 -3.79
N TYR A 333 -39.96 -16.34 -4.48
CA TYR A 333 -40.57 -15.38 -5.39
C TYR A 333 -40.97 -16.01 -6.74
N ARG A 334 -40.32 -17.09 -7.16
CA ARG A 334 -40.45 -17.68 -8.50
C ARG A 334 -41.15 -19.03 -8.49
N PHE A 335 -40.84 -19.86 -7.51
CA PHE A 335 -41.43 -21.19 -7.42
C PHE A 335 -42.76 -21.19 -6.64
N PRO A 336 -43.70 -22.08 -7.00
CA PRO A 336 -44.83 -22.43 -6.15
C PRO A 336 -44.39 -22.87 -4.75
N LEU A 337 -45.21 -22.62 -3.74
CA LEU A 337 -44.91 -22.93 -2.34
C LEU A 337 -44.56 -24.41 -2.11
N GLU A 338 -45.18 -25.33 -2.85
CA GLU A 338 -44.90 -26.75 -2.76
C GLU A 338 -43.41 -27.06 -3.03
N ILE A 339 -42.84 -26.45 -4.08
CA ILE A 339 -41.40 -26.59 -4.40
C ILE A 339 -40.56 -25.91 -3.32
N VAL A 340 -40.95 -24.71 -2.89
CA VAL A 340 -40.23 -23.94 -1.87
C VAL A 340 -40.13 -24.74 -0.57
N PHE A 341 -41.22 -25.39 -0.13
CA PHE A 341 -41.20 -26.25 1.06
C PHE A 341 -40.19 -27.39 0.91
N ARG A 342 -40.12 -28.02 -0.27
CA ARG A 342 -39.15 -29.08 -0.54
C ARG A 342 -37.72 -28.57 -0.56
N ILE A 343 -37.48 -27.35 -1.05
CA ILE A 343 -36.17 -26.69 -0.95
C ILE A 343 -35.79 -26.48 0.53
N PHE A 344 -36.72 -26.00 1.36
CA PHE A 344 -36.48 -25.84 2.80
C PHE A 344 -36.25 -27.16 3.53
N ASP A 345 -36.96 -28.24 3.16
CA ASP A 345 -36.70 -29.58 3.71
C ASP A 345 -35.22 -29.96 3.57
N ILE A 346 -34.62 -29.70 2.41
CA ILE A 346 -33.20 -29.96 2.13
C ILE A 346 -32.29 -28.95 2.85
N ILE A 347 -32.63 -27.67 2.89
CA ILE A 347 -31.81 -26.65 3.57
C ILE A 347 -31.70 -26.94 5.06
N PHE A 348 -32.78 -27.29 5.74
CA PHE A 348 -32.73 -27.60 7.16
C PHE A 348 -31.92 -28.86 7.47
N ALA A 349 -31.91 -29.85 6.57
CA ALA A 349 -31.11 -31.05 6.72
C ALA A 349 -29.62 -30.83 6.41
N GLU A 350 -29.32 -30.15 5.30
CA GLU A 350 -27.99 -30.15 4.68
C GLU A 350 -27.26 -28.80 4.76
N GLY A 351 -27.95 -27.69 5.04
CA GLY A 351 -27.35 -26.36 5.15
C GLY A 351 -27.66 -25.40 3.99
N SER A 352 -27.14 -24.17 4.07
CA SER A 352 -27.40 -23.11 3.09
C SER A 352 -26.72 -23.36 1.75
N GLU A 353 -25.74 -24.25 1.69
CA GLU A 353 -25.08 -24.71 0.47
C GLU A 353 -26.06 -25.42 -0.48
N ALA A 354 -27.15 -25.98 0.04
CA ALA A 354 -28.22 -26.56 -0.78
C ALA A 354 -28.81 -25.55 -1.78
N VAL A 355 -28.87 -24.26 -1.42
CA VAL A 355 -29.37 -23.20 -2.31
C VAL A 355 -28.54 -23.10 -3.60
N LEU A 356 -27.22 -23.30 -3.52
CA LEU A 356 -26.34 -23.34 -4.70
C LEU A 356 -26.61 -24.57 -5.57
N ARG A 357 -26.92 -25.73 -4.97
CA ARG A 357 -27.28 -26.95 -5.73
C ARG A 357 -28.55 -26.75 -6.53
N PHE A 358 -29.57 -26.12 -5.94
CA PHE A 358 -30.79 -25.76 -6.66
C PHE A 358 -30.52 -24.75 -7.79
N ALA A 359 -29.73 -23.72 -7.54
CA ALA A 359 -29.36 -22.75 -8.58
C ALA A 359 -28.61 -23.41 -9.74
N LEU A 360 -27.66 -24.30 -9.45
CA LEU A 360 -26.92 -25.05 -10.47
C LEU A 360 -27.80 -26.06 -11.21
N ALA A 361 -28.82 -26.63 -10.58
CA ALA A 361 -29.78 -27.54 -11.22
C ALA A 361 -30.53 -26.82 -12.34
N LEU A 362 -30.99 -25.59 -12.06
CA LEU A 362 -31.63 -24.73 -13.04
C LEU A 362 -30.72 -24.45 -14.25
N ILE A 363 -29.45 -24.14 -14.00
CA ILE A 363 -28.47 -23.92 -15.08
C ILE A 363 -28.20 -25.20 -15.87
N LYS A 364 -27.97 -26.32 -15.19
CA LYS A 364 -27.69 -27.61 -15.82
C LYS A 364 -28.80 -28.04 -16.76
N HIS A 365 -30.05 -27.90 -16.33
CA HIS A 365 -31.19 -28.34 -17.10
C HIS A 365 -31.43 -27.48 -18.35
N ASN A 366 -31.21 -26.17 -18.23
CA ASN A 366 -31.47 -25.21 -19.30
C ASN A 366 -30.22 -24.83 -20.11
N GLN A 367 -29.10 -25.54 -19.94
CA GLN A 367 -27.81 -25.18 -20.53
C GLN A 367 -27.85 -25.05 -22.06
N ASP A 368 -28.58 -25.94 -22.74
CA ASP A 368 -28.67 -25.98 -24.20
C ASP A 368 -29.44 -24.76 -24.72
N THR A 369 -30.50 -24.34 -24.01
CA THR A 369 -31.25 -23.12 -24.33
C THR A 369 -30.39 -21.89 -24.07
N ILE A 370 -29.72 -21.82 -22.92
CA ILE A 370 -28.90 -20.67 -22.50
C ILE A 370 -27.85 -20.30 -23.56
N VAL A 371 -27.14 -21.29 -24.10
CA VAL A 371 -26.06 -21.04 -25.09
C VAL A 371 -26.56 -20.56 -26.45
N THR A 372 -27.86 -20.68 -26.73
CA THR A 372 -28.47 -20.24 -28.01
C THR A 372 -28.98 -18.81 -27.98
N LEU A 373 -29.24 -18.25 -26.80
CA LEU A 373 -29.86 -16.94 -26.63
C LEU A 373 -28.81 -15.82 -26.57
N GLU A 374 -29.17 -14.63 -27.05
CA GLU A 374 -28.37 -13.40 -26.98
C GLU A 374 -28.80 -12.51 -25.80
N PHE A 375 -27.98 -11.53 -25.42
CA PHE A 375 -28.09 -10.74 -24.19
C PHE A 375 -29.51 -10.45 -23.68
N GLU A 376 -30.36 -9.73 -24.43
CA GLU A 376 -31.68 -9.30 -23.95
C GLU A 376 -32.60 -10.49 -23.64
N LYS A 377 -32.75 -11.41 -24.62
CA LYS A 377 -33.58 -12.61 -24.47
C LYS A 377 -33.02 -13.56 -23.43
N LEU A 378 -31.70 -13.69 -23.35
CA LEU A 378 -31.04 -14.53 -22.36
C LEU A 378 -31.29 -14.01 -20.95
N LEU A 379 -31.18 -12.70 -20.74
CA LEU A 379 -31.41 -12.10 -19.42
C LEU A 379 -32.88 -12.21 -18.99
N GLU A 380 -33.82 -12.06 -19.93
CA GLU A 380 -35.25 -12.30 -19.69
C GLU A 380 -35.50 -13.77 -19.35
N TYR A 381 -34.96 -14.70 -20.14
CA TYR A 381 -35.08 -16.14 -19.93
C TYR A 381 -34.55 -16.57 -18.56
N LEU A 382 -33.35 -16.10 -18.18
CA LEU A 382 -32.75 -16.39 -16.86
C LEU A 382 -33.58 -15.88 -15.69
N LYS A 383 -34.34 -14.79 -15.87
CA LYS A 383 -35.18 -14.21 -14.83
C LYS A 383 -36.53 -14.91 -14.74
N GLU A 384 -37.18 -15.13 -15.88
CA GLU A 384 -38.58 -15.53 -15.97
C GLU A 384 -38.75 -17.03 -16.29
N GLU A 385 -38.33 -17.44 -17.49
CA GLU A 385 -38.68 -18.73 -18.09
C GLU A 385 -37.84 -19.91 -17.55
N LEU A 386 -36.68 -19.64 -16.93
CA LEU A 386 -35.76 -20.65 -16.40
C LEU A 386 -36.43 -21.64 -15.43
N PHE A 387 -37.49 -21.19 -14.75
CA PHE A 387 -38.19 -21.91 -13.70
C PHE A 387 -39.30 -22.83 -14.24
N GLU A 388 -39.84 -22.56 -15.43
CA GLU A 388 -41.05 -23.20 -15.94
C GLU A 388 -40.92 -24.71 -16.08
N GLN A 389 -39.72 -25.20 -16.40
CA GLN A 389 -39.41 -26.63 -16.58
C GLN A 389 -39.58 -27.47 -15.30
N TYR A 390 -39.65 -26.83 -14.13
CA TYR A 390 -39.76 -27.49 -12.82
C TYR A 390 -41.10 -27.25 -12.13
N ILE A 391 -41.96 -26.36 -12.63
CA ILE A 391 -43.23 -26.01 -11.98
C ILE A 391 -44.18 -27.20 -11.93
N GLU A 392 -44.17 -28.06 -12.95
CA GLU A 392 -45.09 -29.21 -13.07
C GLU A 392 -44.64 -30.44 -12.26
N ASP A 393 -43.33 -30.59 -11.99
CA ASP A 393 -42.78 -31.74 -11.25
C ASP A 393 -41.83 -31.27 -10.14
N VAL A 394 -42.40 -31.17 -8.95
CA VAL A 394 -41.72 -30.78 -7.72
C VAL A 394 -40.54 -31.70 -7.39
N ASN A 395 -40.67 -33.00 -7.65
CA ASN A 395 -39.65 -33.98 -7.27
C ASN A 395 -38.44 -33.94 -8.19
N ARG A 396 -38.65 -33.60 -9.47
CA ARG A 396 -37.58 -33.50 -10.46
C ARG A 396 -36.49 -32.53 -10.03
N LEU A 397 -36.86 -31.34 -9.53
CA LEU A 397 -35.88 -30.34 -9.07
C LEU A 397 -35.02 -30.87 -7.92
N ILE A 398 -35.64 -31.57 -6.96
CA ILE A 398 -34.95 -32.17 -5.81
C ILE A 398 -33.98 -33.24 -6.27
N VAL A 399 -34.40 -34.10 -7.19
CA VAL A 399 -33.56 -35.15 -7.77
C VAL A 399 -32.37 -34.55 -8.51
N ASP A 400 -32.60 -33.58 -9.39
CA ASP A 400 -31.54 -32.93 -10.18
C ASP A 400 -30.54 -32.18 -9.28
N ALA A 401 -31.03 -31.44 -8.28
CA ALA A 401 -30.19 -30.75 -7.30
C ALA A 401 -29.36 -31.73 -6.45
N SER A 402 -29.92 -32.90 -6.10
CA SER A 402 -29.20 -33.92 -5.32
C SER A 402 -28.04 -34.57 -6.08
N GLN A 403 -28.03 -34.49 -7.42
CA GLN A 403 -26.94 -35.00 -8.25
C GLN A 403 -25.78 -34.01 -8.38
N ILE A 404 -25.99 -32.75 -8.01
CA ILE A 404 -24.96 -31.71 -8.10
C ILE A 404 -24.06 -31.79 -6.88
N LYS A 405 -22.77 -32.02 -7.14
CA LYS A 405 -21.76 -32.15 -6.10
C LYS A 405 -21.08 -30.80 -5.88
N ILE A 406 -21.04 -30.39 -4.62
CA ILE A 406 -20.35 -29.18 -4.17
C ILE A 406 -19.45 -29.54 -3.01
N SER A 407 -18.18 -29.12 -3.08
CA SER A 407 -17.22 -29.33 -2.00
C SER A 407 -17.23 -28.12 -1.06
N LYS A 408 -17.53 -28.35 0.22
CA LYS A 408 -17.52 -27.29 1.24
C LYS A 408 -16.16 -26.57 1.32
N ARG A 409 -15.06 -27.33 1.29
CA ARG A 409 -13.69 -26.78 1.31
C ARG A 409 -13.44 -25.78 0.19
N LYS A 410 -14.00 -26.00 -1.01
CA LYS A 410 -13.88 -25.05 -2.13
C LYS A 410 -14.69 -23.79 -1.90
N LEU A 411 -15.89 -23.90 -1.33
CA LEU A 411 -16.71 -22.73 -1.01
C LEU A 411 -16.00 -21.82 -0.01
N ASP A 412 -15.42 -22.39 1.05
CA ASP A 412 -14.67 -21.66 2.08
C ASP A 412 -13.43 -20.97 1.49
N LEU A 413 -12.74 -21.66 0.56
CA LEU A 413 -11.60 -21.10 -0.17
C LEU A 413 -12.01 -19.89 -1.04
N TRP A 414 -13.10 -20.02 -1.80
CA TRP A 414 -13.60 -18.95 -2.66
C TRP A 414 -14.17 -17.77 -1.88
N GLU A 415 -14.77 -18.01 -0.71
CA GLU A 415 -15.15 -16.95 0.21
C GLU A 415 -13.93 -16.15 0.66
N THR A 416 -12.88 -16.84 1.13
CA THR A 416 -11.63 -16.19 1.55
C THR A 416 -10.99 -15.40 0.40
N GLU A 417 -10.95 -15.97 -0.80
CA GLU A 417 -10.46 -15.31 -2.01
C GLU A 417 -11.24 -14.03 -2.31
N PHE A 418 -12.58 -14.08 -2.27
CA PHE A 418 -13.44 -12.94 -2.58
C PHE A 418 -13.33 -11.82 -1.54
N ILE A 419 -13.27 -12.16 -0.25
CA ILE A 419 -13.07 -11.19 0.83
C ILE A 419 -11.74 -10.46 0.66
N GLU A 420 -10.68 -11.17 0.25
CA GLU A 420 -9.38 -10.55 -0.02
C GLU A 420 -9.42 -9.64 -1.26
N ILE A 421 -10.15 -10.00 -2.32
CA ILE A 421 -10.39 -9.13 -3.48
C ILE A 421 -11.10 -7.84 -3.07
N LEU A 422 -12.14 -7.95 -2.24
CA LEU A 422 -12.86 -6.78 -1.71
C LEU A 422 -11.96 -5.91 -0.83
N ARG A 423 -11.11 -6.53 -0.01
CA ARG A 423 -10.15 -5.82 0.84
C ARG A 423 -9.11 -5.06 0.01
N GLN A 424 -8.58 -5.67 -1.04
CA GLN A 424 -7.64 -5.02 -1.95
C GLN A 424 -8.27 -3.88 -2.74
N SER A 425 -9.56 -4.01 -3.05
CA SER A 425 -10.36 -2.98 -3.71
C SER A 425 -10.84 -1.87 -2.75
N SER A 426 -10.53 -1.96 -1.45
CA SER A 426 -10.94 -0.94 -0.48
C SER A 426 -10.14 0.35 -0.69
N PRO A 427 -10.79 1.53 -0.61
CA PRO A 427 -10.11 2.80 -0.83
C PRO A 427 -8.96 3.04 0.16
N GLU A 428 -9.10 2.56 1.40
CA GLU A 428 -8.10 2.65 2.45
C GLU A 428 -6.83 1.87 2.10
N VAL A 429 -6.97 0.66 1.53
CA VAL A 429 -5.83 -0.16 1.12
C VAL A 429 -5.15 0.43 -0.11
N ILE A 430 -5.93 0.91 -1.08
CA ILE A 430 -5.40 1.58 -2.27
C ILE A 430 -4.60 2.84 -1.89
N GLU A 431 -5.13 3.67 -0.99
CA GLU A 431 -4.44 4.87 -0.51
C GLU A 431 -3.15 4.52 0.24
N LEU A 432 -3.21 3.50 1.10
CA LEU A 432 -2.05 3.02 1.85
C LEU A 432 -0.95 2.46 0.93
N GLU A 433 -1.30 1.76 -0.15
CA GLU A 433 -0.34 1.31 -1.16
C GLU A 433 0.28 2.47 -1.93
N LYS A 434 -0.52 3.48 -2.27
CA LYS A 434 -0.03 4.72 -2.91
C LYS A 434 0.98 5.43 -2.01
N MET A 435 0.64 5.63 -0.74
CA MET A 435 1.53 6.25 0.25
C MET A 435 2.82 5.44 0.46
N LYS A 436 2.73 4.09 0.50
CA LYS A 436 3.92 3.22 0.54
C LYS A 436 4.79 3.37 -0.71
N SER A 437 4.18 3.50 -1.89
CA SER A 437 4.90 3.75 -3.14
C SER A 437 5.64 5.09 -3.13
N GLU A 438 4.97 6.15 -2.67
CA GLU A 438 5.56 7.48 -2.52
C GLU A 438 6.70 7.49 -1.49
N ASN A 439 6.53 6.86 -0.33
CA ASN A 439 7.59 6.72 0.68
C ASN A 439 8.81 5.97 0.13
N ARG A 440 8.61 4.94 -0.70
CA ARG A 440 9.73 4.25 -1.36
C ARG A 440 10.47 5.16 -2.35
N LYS A 441 9.76 6.03 -3.08
CA LYS A 441 10.38 7.01 -3.97
C LYS A 441 11.16 8.06 -3.18
N LEU A 442 10.55 8.61 -2.13
CA LEU A 442 11.17 9.58 -1.22
C LEU A 442 12.44 9.02 -0.58
N MET A 443 12.42 7.77 -0.09
CA MET A 443 13.62 7.11 0.43
C MET A 443 14.75 7.02 -0.60
N LYS A 444 14.42 6.67 -1.86
CA LYS A 444 15.42 6.59 -2.92
C LYS A 444 16.03 7.97 -3.21
N SER A 445 15.20 9.01 -3.30
CA SER A 445 15.67 10.38 -3.50
C SER A 445 16.49 10.89 -2.32
N TYR A 446 16.07 10.59 -1.09
CA TYR A 446 16.82 10.94 0.12
C TYR A 446 18.20 10.29 0.11
N LYS A 447 18.28 8.98 -0.17
CA LYS A 447 19.55 8.25 -0.24
C LYS A 447 20.48 8.79 -1.33
N LEU A 448 19.93 9.17 -2.48
CA LEU A 448 20.72 9.79 -3.55
C LEU A 448 21.21 11.18 -3.14
N LEU A 449 20.36 11.97 -2.50
CA LEU A 449 20.72 13.30 -2.01
C LEU A 449 21.78 13.23 -0.91
N GLU A 450 21.68 12.24 -0.03
CA GLU A 450 22.66 11.94 1.01
C GLU A 450 24.02 11.56 0.40
N GLN A 451 24.04 10.69 -0.62
CA GLN A 451 25.26 10.36 -1.37
C GLN A 451 25.87 11.59 -2.07
N ASN A 452 25.05 12.44 -2.68
CA ASN A 452 25.51 13.67 -3.31
C ASN A 452 26.06 14.66 -2.29
N TYR A 453 25.42 14.76 -1.12
CA TYR A 453 25.88 15.60 -0.03
C TYR A 453 27.23 15.12 0.51
N GLU A 454 27.40 13.80 0.70
CA GLU A 454 28.67 13.21 1.10
C GLU A 454 29.79 13.49 0.08
N LEU A 455 29.49 13.36 -1.21
CA LEU A 455 30.45 13.66 -2.28
C LEU A 455 30.85 15.14 -2.25
N LEU A 456 29.86 16.04 -2.22
CA LEU A 456 30.09 17.48 -2.19
C LEU A 456 30.89 17.88 -0.94
N ASN A 457 30.64 17.24 0.20
CA ASN A 457 31.37 17.50 1.42
C ASN A 457 32.85 17.08 1.29
N ARG A 458 33.14 15.95 0.61
CA ARG A 458 34.53 15.56 0.30
C ARG A 458 35.20 16.56 -0.62
N GLU A 459 34.54 16.97 -1.70
CA GLU A 459 35.06 17.99 -2.63
C GLU A 459 35.35 19.31 -1.92
N HIS A 460 34.49 19.73 -0.99
CA HIS A 460 34.71 20.91 -0.17
C HIS A 460 35.96 20.78 0.71
N ILE A 461 36.17 19.62 1.34
CA ILE A 461 37.37 19.36 2.15
C ILE A 461 38.62 19.44 1.27
N ASP A 462 38.59 18.84 0.08
CA ASP A 462 39.72 18.85 -0.86
C ASP A 462 40.02 20.27 -1.37
N LEU A 463 38.99 21.05 -1.70
CA LEU A 463 39.14 22.46 -2.10
C LEU A 463 39.74 23.31 -0.98
N VAL A 464 39.32 23.12 0.27
CA VAL A 464 39.90 23.83 1.42
C VAL A 464 41.37 23.45 1.60
N ASN A 465 41.71 22.17 1.50
CA ASN A 465 43.10 21.72 1.59
C ASN A 465 43.98 22.31 0.48
N ASN A 466 43.50 22.27 -0.77
CA ASN A 466 44.21 22.89 -1.90
C ASN A 466 44.37 24.40 -1.71
N PHE A 467 43.34 25.09 -1.20
CA PHE A 467 43.41 26.51 -0.93
C PHE A 467 44.44 26.85 0.15
N ILE A 468 44.54 26.03 1.22
CA ILE A 468 45.58 26.17 2.24
C ILE A 468 46.97 25.99 1.61
N GLU A 469 47.16 24.95 0.78
CA GLU A 469 48.44 24.68 0.13
C GLU A 469 48.88 25.83 -0.81
N GLU A 470 47.95 26.34 -1.62
CA GLU A 470 48.23 27.48 -2.51
C GLU A 470 48.47 28.77 -1.73
N LYS A 471 47.77 28.97 -0.61
CA LYS A 471 48.05 30.09 0.30
C LYS A 471 49.47 30.01 0.87
N ASP A 472 49.90 28.85 1.34
CA ASP A 472 51.26 28.63 1.86
C ASP A 472 52.34 28.80 0.78
N LYS A 473 52.04 28.46 -0.48
CA LYS A 473 52.93 28.73 -1.62
C LYS A 473 53.02 30.22 -1.90
N CYS A 474 51.88 30.92 -1.88
CA CYS A 474 51.82 32.36 -2.10
C CYS A 474 52.60 33.12 -1.02
N GLU A 475 52.44 32.76 0.26
CA GLU A 475 53.21 33.32 1.37
C GLU A 475 54.72 33.09 1.17
N ARG A 476 55.15 31.87 0.81
CA ARG A 476 56.57 31.59 0.50
C ARG A 476 57.12 32.41 -0.67
N GLN A 477 56.32 32.63 -1.71
CA GLN A 477 56.73 33.47 -2.84
C GLN A 477 56.78 34.95 -2.46
N PHE A 478 55.89 35.40 -1.58
CA PHE A 478 55.91 36.75 -1.05
C PHE A 478 57.19 36.99 -0.25
N ASP A 479 57.52 36.11 0.70
CA ASP A 479 58.77 36.18 1.49
C ASP A 479 60.01 36.19 0.58
N ARG A 480 60.02 35.35 -0.46
CA ARG A 480 61.14 35.28 -1.42
C ARG A 480 61.24 36.54 -2.29
N ASN A 481 60.11 37.13 -2.67
CA ASN A 481 60.11 38.40 -3.39
C ASN A 481 60.61 39.54 -2.50
N GLU A 482 60.23 39.55 -1.22
CA GLU A 482 60.73 40.51 -0.24
C GLU A 482 62.25 40.38 -0.08
N GLU A 483 62.77 39.16 0.08
CA GLU A 483 64.21 38.89 0.16
C GLU A 483 64.96 39.31 -1.12
N LEU A 484 64.44 38.97 -2.30
CA LEU A 484 65.02 39.40 -3.57
C LEU A 484 65.00 40.93 -3.70
N GLN A 485 63.95 41.58 -3.24
CA GLN A 485 63.83 43.03 -3.27
C GLN A 485 64.80 43.70 -2.29
N GLU A 486 65.04 43.11 -1.13
CA GLU A 486 66.12 43.50 -0.22
C GLU A 486 67.50 43.32 -0.85
N GLN A 487 67.77 42.18 -1.50
CA GLN A 487 69.02 41.94 -2.21
C GLN A 487 69.24 42.95 -3.34
N VAL A 488 68.22 43.20 -4.17
CA VAL A 488 68.27 44.21 -5.23
C VAL A 488 68.52 45.61 -4.66
N ASN A 489 67.86 45.96 -3.55
CA ASN A 489 68.11 47.23 -2.87
C ASN A 489 69.53 47.31 -2.30
N GLY A 490 70.06 46.20 -1.77
CA GLY A 490 71.44 46.06 -1.33
C GLY A 490 72.44 46.28 -2.48
N PHE A 491 72.27 45.57 -3.59
CA PHE A 491 73.10 45.74 -4.79
C PHE A 491 73.00 47.15 -5.37
N LYS A 492 71.81 47.76 -5.39
CA LYS A 492 71.65 49.17 -5.78
C LYS A 492 72.44 50.12 -4.88
N LYS A 493 72.45 49.88 -3.55
CA LYS A 493 73.27 50.68 -2.62
C LYS A 493 74.77 50.52 -2.90
N ILE A 494 75.23 49.30 -3.15
CA ILE A 494 76.63 49.04 -3.50
C ILE A 494 76.99 49.72 -4.83
N LEU A 495 76.24 49.48 -5.90
CA LEU A 495 76.46 50.10 -7.21
C LEU A 495 76.42 51.62 -7.18
N THR A 496 75.53 52.22 -6.38
CA THR A 496 75.52 53.68 -6.22
C THR A 496 76.71 54.19 -5.40
N GLY A 497 77.19 53.40 -4.44
CA GLY A 497 78.45 53.64 -3.73
C GLY A 497 79.65 53.59 -4.67
N ASP A 498 79.79 52.50 -5.43
CA ASP A 498 80.86 52.31 -6.42
C ASP A 498 80.82 53.38 -7.50
N ARG A 499 79.63 53.74 -8.00
CA ARG A 499 79.46 54.84 -8.95
C ARG A 499 79.93 56.17 -8.37
N LYS A 500 79.54 56.50 -7.14
CA LYS A 500 80.02 57.72 -6.46
C LYS A 500 81.53 57.70 -6.26
N HIS A 501 82.10 56.55 -5.93
CA HIS A 501 83.53 56.39 -5.74
C HIS A 501 84.30 56.58 -7.06
N ALA A 502 83.82 55.95 -8.14
CA ALA A 502 84.38 56.11 -9.47
C ALA A 502 84.24 57.56 -9.98
N GLU A 503 83.08 58.21 -9.80
CA GLU A 503 82.87 59.62 -10.14
C GLU A 503 83.84 60.53 -9.37
N HIS A 504 84.02 60.29 -8.07
CA HIS A 504 84.97 61.05 -7.25
C HIS A 504 86.41 60.83 -7.71
N GLN A 505 86.77 59.61 -8.11
CA GLN A 505 88.11 59.29 -8.60
C GLN A 505 88.38 59.97 -9.95
N VAL A 506 87.44 59.90 -10.90
CA VAL A 506 87.52 60.59 -12.19
C VAL A 506 87.57 62.11 -12.00
N GLN A 507 86.78 62.67 -11.09
CA GLN A 507 86.81 64.09 -10.77
C GLN A 507 88.18 64.51 -10.23
N SER A 508 88.76 63.73 -9.32
CA SER A 508 90.10 63.98 -8.77
C SER A 508 91.18 63.94 -9.85
N GLU A 509 91.13 62.95 -10.77
CA GLU A 509 92.06 62.87 -11.90
C GLU A 509 91.89 64.02 -12.89
N MET A 510 90.64 64.46 -13.13
CA MET A 510 90.33 65.58 -14.00
C MET A 510 90.82 66.91 -13.40
N ASP A 511 90.67 67.11 -12.09
CA ASP A 511 91.19 68.28 -11.39
C ASP A 511 92.72 68.32 -11.45
N GLU A 512 93.39 67.17 -11.27
CA GLU A 512 94.84 67.05 -11.37
C GLU A 512 95.35 67.34 -12.80
N LEU A 513 94.62 66.86 -13.82
CA LEU A 513 94.88 67.17 -15.24
C LEU A 513 94.66 68.66 -15.55
N ALA A 514 93.59 69.27 -15.04
CA ALA A 514 93.33 70.69 -15.21
C ALA A 514 94.47 71.54 -14.61
N GLN A 515 94.98 71.13 -13.45
CA GLN A 515 96.09 71.80 -12.78
C GLN A 515 97.40 71.71 -13.59
N LYS A 516 97.71 70.53 -14.15
CA LYS A 516 98.84 70.35 -15.10
C LYS A 516 98.66 71.17 -16.37
N ASN A 517 97.44 71.31 -16.87
CA ASN A 517 97.15 72.09 -18.06
C ASN A 517 97.36 73.60 -17.81
N ILE A 518 96.98 74.09 -16.63
CA ILE A 518 97.27 75.46 -16.20
C ILE A 518 98.79 75.70 -16.12
N GLU A 519 99.57 74.75 -15.59
CA GLU A 519 101.04 74.85 -15.58
C GLU A 519 101.65 74.88 -16.98
N LEU A 520 101.13 74.06 -17.90
CA LEU A 520 101.57 74.04 -19.29
C LEU A 520 101.26 75.36 -20.01
N ILE A 521 100.09 75.94 -19.79
CA ILE A 521 99.74 77.27 -20.32
C ILE A 521 100.72 78.32 -19.81
N ARG A 522 101.09 78.27 -18.52
CA ARG A 522 102.05 79.18 -17.91
C ARG A 522 103.44 79.07 -18.55
N LYS A 523 103.93 77.84 -18.74
CA LYS A 523 105.20 77.58 -19.44
C LYS A 523 105.18 78.04 -20.89
N ASN A 524 104.06 77.87 -21.59
CA ASN A 524 103.92 78.34 -22.97
C ASN A 524 103.97 79.87 -23.06
N ALA A 525 103.41 80.58 -22.08
CA ALA A 525 103.51 82.04 -22.01
C ALA A 525 104.96 82.50 -21.79
N ASP A 526 105.67 81.88 -20.83
CA ASP A 526 107.08 82.22 -20.55
C ASP A 526 108.00 81.99 -21.78
N LEU A 527 107.72 80.94 -22.56
CA LEU A 527 108.43 80.66 -23.81
C LEU A 527 108.12 81.70 -24.91
N GLN A 528 106.89 82.20 -24.99
CA GLN A 528 106.55 83.28 -25.92
C GLN A 528 107.27 84.59 -25.58
N ASP A 529 107.38 84.93 -24.29
CA ASP A 529 108.10 86.12 -23.85
C ASP A 529 109.61 86.03 -24.17
N HIS A 530 110.22 84.85 -24.04
CA HIS A 530 111.61 84.63 -24.45
C HIS A 530 111.84 84.81 -25.96
N VAL A 531 110.88 84.37 -26.78
CA VAL A 531 110.96 84.58 -28.24
C VAL A 531 110.88 86.07 -28.57
N HIS A 532 110.00 86.81 -27.90
CA HIS A 532 109.85 88.24 -28.10
C HIS A 532 111.13 89.04 -27.76
N ASP A 533 111.81 88.67 -26.66
CA ASP A 533 113.02 89.36 -26.21
C ASP A 533 114.21 89.13 -27.17
N LEU A 534 114.30 87.94 -27.77
CA LEU A 534 115.29 87.63 -28.81
C LEU A 534 115.02 88.39 -30.12
N GLU A 535 113.75 88.59 -30.48
CA GLU A 535 113.38 89.40 -31.65
C GLU A 535 113.79 90.87 -31.48
N GLN A 536 113.66 91.42 -30.27
CA GLN A 536 114.04 92.79 -29.95
C GLN A 536 115.58 93.00 -30.07
N GLN A 537 116.37 92.06 -29.56
CA GLN A 537 117.84 92.13 -29.63
C GLN A 537 118.37 92.07 -31.08
N LEU A 538 117.67 91.35 -31.96
CA LEU A 538 118.03 91.25 -33.38
C LEU A 538 117.76 92.56 -34.14
N LEU A 539 116.77 93.33 -33.69
CA LEU A 539 116.39 94.61 -34.27
C LEU A 539 117.40 95.70 -33.93
N ASP A 540 117.91 95.72 -32.69
CA ASP A 540 118.95 96.65 -32.25
C ASP A 540 120.30 96.42 -32.94
N ALA A 541 120.67 95.15 -33.18
CA ALA A 541 121.88 94.81 -33.92
C ALA A 541 121.84 95.28 -35.38
N ARG A 542 120.66 95.30 -36.01
CA ARG A 542 120.49 95.82 -37.38
C ARG A 542 120.67 97.34 -37.46
N MET A 543 120.21 98.08 -36.46
CA MET A 543 120.40 99.54 -36.43
C MET A 543 121.87 99.95 -36.26
N ALA A 544 122.65 99.20 -35.48
CA ALA A 544 124.08 99.47 -35.28
C ALA A 544 124.91 99.30 -36.58
N LEU A 545 124.56 98.32 -37.42
CA LEU A 545 125.24 98.06 -38.70
C LEU A 545 125.03 99.18 -39.72
N ALA A 546 123.82 99.74 -39.78
CA ALA A 546 123.49 100.83 -40.69
C ALA A 546 124.27 102.13 -40.38
N ASN A 547 124.59 102.39 -39.11
CA ASN A 547 125.37 103.57 -38.72
C ASN A 547 126.86 103.46 -39.10
N VAL A 548 127.45 102.26 -39.04
CA VAL A 548 128.86 102.03 -39.41
C VAL A 548 129.06 102.13 -40.93
N GLU A 549 128.05 101.76 -41.73
CA GLU A 549 128.11 101.91 -43.19
C GLU A 549 128.08 103.38 -43.62
N ASN A 550 127.29 104.23 -42.95
CA ASN A 550 127.24 105.67 -43.24
C ASN A 550 128.55 106.41 -42.91
N GLU A 551 129.24 106.06 -41.83
CA GLU A 551 130.55 106.65 -41.49
C GLU A 551 131.66 106.25 -42.48
N LYS A 552 131.57 105.05 -43.05
CA LYS A 552 132.50 104.54 -44.07
C LYS A 552 132.35 105.26 -45.42
N GLU A 553 131.13 105.64 -45.80
CA GLU A 553 130.86 106.41 -47.02
C GLU A 553 131.39 107.85 -46.91
N ALA A 554 131.23 108.47 -45.73
CA ALA A 554 131.71 109.84 -45.45
C ALA A 554 133.24 109.95 -45.51
N LEU A 555 133.97 108.98 -44.93
CA LEU A 555 135.44 108.96 -44.95
C LEU A 555 136.01 108.66 -46.36
N ARG A 556 135.27 107.98 -47.24
CA ARG A 556 135.69 107.77 -48.64
C ARG A 556 135.65 109.05 -49.47
N MET A 557 134.69 109.95 -49.23
CA MET A 557 134.61 111.22 -49.97
C MET A 557 135.72 112.21 -49.57
N GLU A 558 136.15 112.21 -48.31
CA GLU A 558 137.23 113.07 -47.81
C GLU A 558 138.61 112.69 -48.43
N VAL A 559 138.86 111.40 -48.63
CA VAL A 559 140.10 110.87 -49.23
C VAL A 559 140.21 111.16 -50.74
N VAL A 560 139.08 111.31 -51.44
CA VAL A 560 139.08 111.67 -52.88
C VAL A 560 139.37 113.16 -53.08
N LYS A 561 138.91 114.04 -52.18
CA LYS A 561 139.21 115.48 -52.24
C LYS A 561 140.69 115.79 -51.96
N LEU A 562 141.32 115.09 -51.02
CA LEU A 562 142.74 115.32 -50.67
C LEU A 562 143.74 114.80 -51.73
N LYS A 563 143.34 113.89 -52.63
CA LYS A 563 144.20 113.42 -53.73
C LYS A 563 144.16 114.30 -54.99
N ALA A 564 143.25 115.27 -55.10
CA ALA A 564 143.09 116.10 -56.29
C ALA A 564 143.79 117.49 -56.23
N GLN A 565 144.37 117.89 -55.09
CA GLN A 565 145.07 119.18 -54.93
C GLN A 565 146.60 119.06 -54.78
N MET A 566 147.19 117.87 -55.00
CA MET A 566 148.63 117.66 -55.10
C MET A 566 149.09 117.30 -56.53
N LYS A 567 148.70 118.12 -57.52
CA LYS A 567 149.42 118.26 -58.78
C LYS A 567 149.31 119.68 -59.31
#